data_AF-A0A0D0DJY2-F1
#
_entry.id   AF-A0A0D0DJY2-F1
#
_cell.length_a   1.000
_cell.length_b   1.000
_cell.length_c   1.000
_cell.angle_alpha   90.00
_cell.angle_beta   90.00
_cell.angle_gamma   90.00
#
_symmetry.space_group_name_H-M   'P 1'
#
loop_
_entity.id
_entity.type
_entity.pdbx_description
1 polymer ?
#
loop_
_entity_poly.entity_id
_entity_poly.type
_entity_poly.pdbx_seq_one_letter_code
_entity_poly.pdbx_strand_id
1 'polypeptide(L)'
;MLDEATRLLGKELRKFKEFTCIVFKTTELPSEVAARRRRAEGKPQSESQATALAGARPKLFNLSTYKLHALGDYVNTIRMFGTTDSFTTQIGEAAHQLIKKFYQSTNKQEPAKQLARQERRHTRVRRQLDAVHSSATSGLEQKNHEELSPVVHHNLSSSSNNTINLAKFLSDRSDDPAVKDFIPKLKNHLLSRLLDLDYDGDERTFTDDQRKQLRFADGLNKVLQPKRFQINYTTYDVRRDQDTLWPGHGASIMVLSREDGDCVHPFWYAQVLGAFYIDVEYAGIVPCTKHTMDFLWVRWFGVVPGYHWGFKRARLPKIGFIADSSATFGFLDPTLVIRACHLIPAFADGRTDTLLQQGPSAARPANEVDDWVAYYVNIFADRDMYSRFAGIGVGHDVQFTSPLSTGGMDQHQEGGRAVDTSNLEIPENSLDDEDLTEQSNHNEDEEDSSGEDDEDDGESDSKELDDDDDESDSESDSEGPRFKF
;
A
#
# COMPACT_ATOMS: atom_id res chain seq x y z
N MET A 1 19.38 -11.33 16.88
CA MET A 1 18.03 -10.86 16.50
C MET A 1 17.42 -11.71 15.39
N LEU A 2 18.08 -11.81 14.22
CA LEU A 2 17.50 -12.57 13.09
C LEU A 2 17.35 -14.08 13.36
N ASP A 3 18.31 -14.74 14.03
CA ASP A 3 18.16 -16.17 14.41
C ASP A 3 16.95 -16.44 15.31
N GLU A 4 16.71 -15.53 16.24
CA GLU A 4 15.59 -15.66 17.17
C GLU A 4 14.27 -15.47 16.42
N ALA A 5 14.18 -14.47 15.55
CA ALA A 5 13.02 -14.20 14.73
C ALA A 5 12.69 -15.37 13.78
N THR A 6 13.68 -15.94 13.08
CA THR A 6 13.46 -17.10 12.20
C THR A 6 13.04 -18.35 12.98
N ARG A 7 13.60 -18.56 14.18
CA ARG A 7 13.19 -19.65 15.07
C ARG A 7 11.76 -19.48 15.58
N LEU A 8 11.37 -18.26 15.95
CA LEU A 8 10.00 -17.93 16.36
C LEU A 8 9.01 -18.13 15.20
N LEU A 9 9.34 -17.63 14.00
CA LEU A 9 8.53 -17.83 12.79
C LEU A 9 8.30 -19.32 12.53
N GLY A 10 9.35 -20.14 12.59
CA GLY A 10 9.21 -21.59 12.41
C GLY A 10 8.30 -22.25 13.44
N LYS A 11 8.31 -21.77 14.70
CA LYS A 11 7.37 -22.25 15.73
C LYS A 11 5.93 -21.86 15.41
N GLU A 12 5.68 -20.61 15.03
CA GLU A 12 4.34 -20.14 14.70
C GLU A 12 3.78 -20.80 13.44
N LEU A 13 4.60 -21.06 12.42
CA LEU A 13 4.18 -21.78 11.21
C LEU A 13 3.79 -23.24 11.51
N ARG A 14 4.52 -23.93 12.38
CA ARG A 14 4.15 -25.28 12.85
C ARG A 14 2.85 -25.25 13.63
N LYS A 15 2.69 -24.29 14.54
CA LYS A 15 1.46 -24.10 15.31
C LYS A 15 0.27 -23.77 14.39
N PHE A 16 0.47 -22.94 13.36
CA PHE A 16 -0.57 -22.65 12.38
C PHE A 16 -1.02 -23.92 11.64
N LYS A 17 -0.08 -24.77 11.21
CA LYS A 17 -0.40 -26.07 10.59
C LYS A 17 -1.14 -27.00 11.54
N GLU A 18 -0.69 -27.11 12.79
CA GLU A 18 -1.23 -28.06 13.77
C GLU A 18 -2.59 -27.64 14.33
N PHE A 19 -2.85 -26.34 14.51
CA PHE A 19 -4.06 -25.87 15.17
C PHE A 19 -5.02 -25.19 14.20
N THR A 20 -4.52 -24.25 13.38
CA THR A 20 -5.39 -23.45 12.50
C THR A 20 -5.86 -24.25 11.29
N CYS A 21 -4.97 -24.95 10.59
CA CYS A 21 -5.37 -25.73 9.41
C CYS A 21 -6.31 -26.91 9.71
N ILE A 22 -6.37 -27.37 10.97
CA ILE A 22 -7.35 -28.40 11.38
C ILE A 22 -8.75 -27.78 11.52
N VAL A 23 -8.84 -26.55 12.02
CA VAL A 23 -10.11 -25.86 12.27
C VAL A 23 -10.71 -25.32 10.97
N PHE A 24 -9.87 -24.80 10.07
CA PHE A 24 -10.32 -24.19 8.82
C PHE A 24 -10.14 -25.14 7.64
N LYS A 25 -11.26 -25.64 7.10
CA LYS A 25 -11.26 -26.46 5.88
C LYS A 25 -11.10 -25.56 4.65
N THR A 26 -9.92 -25.57 4.07
CA THR A 26 -9.61 -24.85 2.83
C THR A 26 -9.70 -25.78 1.62
N THR A 27 -10.25 -25.27 0.53
CA THR A 27 -10.35 -25.97 -0.77
C THR A 27 -9.83 -25.07 -1.86
N GLU A 28 -9.54 -25.66 -3.02
CA GLU A 28 -9.18 -24.92 -4.23
C GLU A 28 -10.20 -23.83 -4.57
N LEU A 29 -9.70 -22.72 -5.12
CA LEU A 29 -10.53 -21.67 -5.69
C LEU A 29 -11.20 -22.14 -6.98
N PRO A 30 -12.36 -21.59 -7.39
CA PRO A 30 -13.01 -21.94 -8.66
C PRO A 30 -12.09 -21.82 -9.88
N SER A 31 -11.19 -20.83 -9.88
CA SER A 31 -10.18 -20.61 -10.91
C SER A 31 -9.14 -21.74 -10.96
N GLU A 32 -8.64 -22.20 -9.82
CA GLU A 32 -7.71 -23.34 -9.71
C GLU A 32 -8.35 -24.64 -10.19
N VAL A 33 -9.62 -24.88 -9.81
CA VAL A 33 -10.39 -26.04 -10.29
C VAL A 33 -10.50 -26.01 -11.81
N ALA A 34 -10.84 -24.84 -12.39
CA ALA A 34 -10.94 -24.67 -13.83
C ALA A 34 -9.59 -24.86 -14.54
N ALA A 35 -8.50 -24.32 -13.99
CA ALA A 35 -7.15 -24.50 -14.53
C ALA A 35 -6.74 -25.98 -14.52
N ARG A 36 -7.00 -26.70 -13.43
CA ARG A 36 -6.73 -28.14 -13.34
C ARG A 36 -7.52 -28.94 -14.36
N ARG A 37 -8.81 -28.62 -14.57
CA ARG A 37 -9.64 -29.26 -15.59
C ARG A 37 -9.05 -29.06 -16.99
N ARG A 38 -8.67 -27.83 -17.35
CA ARG A 38 -8.02 -27.53 -18.63
C ARG A 38 -6.73 -28.34 -18.84
N ARG A 39 -5.90 -28.51 -17.81
CA ARG A 39 -4.68 -29.35 -17.89
C ARG A 39 -5.00 -30.85 -18.05
N ALA A 40 -6.12 -31.30 -17.47
CA ALA A 40 -6.57 -32.69 -17.52
C ALA A 40 -7.21 -33.08 -18.86
N GLU A 41 -7.91 -32.15 -19.53
CA GLU A 41 -8.58 -32.37 -20.81
C GLU A 41 -7.64 -32.78 -21.95
N GLY A 42 -6.33 -32.49 -21.84
CA GLY A 42 -5.30 -32.92 -22.80
C GLY A 42 -4.73 -34.32 -22.57
N LYS A 43 -5.17 -35.06 -21.54
CA LYS A 43 -4.68 -36.41 -21.21
C LYS A 43 -5.83 -37.43 -21.30
N PRO A 44 -5.62 -38.65 -21.82
CA PRO A 44 -6.65 -39.69 -21.82
C PRO A 44 -7.01 -40.07 -20.38
N GLN A 45 -8.30 -40.02 -20.03
CA GLN A 45 -8.79 -40.26 -18.67
C GLN A 45 -9.94 -41.26 -18.63
N SER A 46 -10.00 -42.06 -17.56
CA SER A 46 -11.16 -42.92 -17.29
C SER A 46 -12.33 -42.11 -16.73
N GLU A 47 -13.57 -42.59 -16.87
CA GLU A 47 -14.78 -41.96 -16.33
C GLU A 47 -14.70 -41.67 -14.82
N SER A 48 -13.95 -42.50 -14.08
CA SER A 48 -13.69 -42.35 -12.64
C SER A 48 -12.77 -41.16 -12.32
N GLN A 49 -11.83 -40.84 -13.22
CA GLN A 49 -10.93 -39.69 -13.06
C GLN A 49 -11.64 -38.38 -13.42
N ALA A 50 -12.50 -38.39 -14.44
CA ALA A 50 -13.30 -37.22 -14.84
C ALA A 50 -14.21 -36.71 -13.72
N THR A 51 -14.82 -37.62 -12.94
CA THR A 51 -15.65 -37.26 -11.78
C THR A 51 -14.83 -36.73 -10.59
N ALA A 52 -13.62 -37.25 -10.35
CA ALA A 52 -12.71 -36.76 -9.31
C ALA A 52 -12.08 -35.38 -9.63
N LEU A 53 -12.06 -34.99 -10.91
CA LEU A 53 -11.58 -33.67 -11.37
C LEU A 53 -12.65 -32.59 -11.33
N ALA A 54 -13.90 -32.96 -11.10
CA ALA A 54 -15.02 -32.02 -11.11
C ALA A 54 -15.12 -31.18 -9.82
N GLY A 55 -14.75 -31.73 -8.66
CA GLY A 55 -14.86 -31.05 -7.36
C GLY A 55 -13.62 -30.23 -6.97
N ALA A 56 -13.82 -29.21 -6.14
CA ALA A 56 -12.72 -28.51 -5.47
C ALA A 56 -12.01 -29.47 -4.51
N ARG A 57 -10.69 -29.65 -4.67
CA ARG A 57 -9.91 -30.50 -3.76
C ARG A 57 -9.59 -29.74 -2.47
N PRO A 58 -9.50 -30.44 -1.33
CA PRO A 58 -8.95 -29.86 -0.11
C PRO A 58 -7.50 -29.39 -0.34
N LYS A 59 -7.19 -28.17 0.09
CA LYS A 59 -5.83 -27.62 0.05
C LYS A 59 -5.33 -27.50 1.47
N LEU A 60 -4.16 -28.05 1.77
CA LEU A 60 -3.53 -27.97 3.08
C LEU A 60 -2.27 -27.11 3.00
N PHE A 61 -1.95 -26.44 4.10
CA PHE A 61 -0.71 -25.68 4.22
C PHE A 61 0.49 -26.63 4.23
N ASN A 62 1.38 -26.47 3.24
CA ASN A 62 2.59 -27.28 3.11
C ASN A 62 3.79 -26.57 3.75
N LEU A 63 4.33 -27.16 4.82
CA LEU A 63 5.55 -26.69 5.47
C LEU A 63 6.83 -27.19 4.78
N SER A 64 6.75 -28.25 3.99
CA SER A 64 7.88 -28.89 3.33
C SER A 64 8.14 -28.26 1.97
N THR A 65 8.26 -26.93 1.94
CA THR A 65 8.62 -26.18 0.73
C THR A 65 10.03 -25.65 0.86
N TYR A 66 10.78 -25.62 -0.24
CA TYR A 66 12.15 -25.11 -0.25
C TYR A 66 12.24 -23.71 0.39
N LYS A 67 11.27 -22.83 0.08
CA LYS A 67 11.19 -21.47 0.65
C LYS A 67 11.24 -21.47 2.18
N LEU A 68 10.55 -22.41 2.83
CA LEU A 68 10.53 -22.51 4.30
C LEU A 68 11.76 -23.24 4.85
N HIS A 69 12.30 -24.21 4.11
CA HIS A 69 13.54 -24.90 4.49
C HIS A 69 14.74 -23.95 4.47
N ALA A 70 14.88 -23.15 3.42
CA ALA A 70 15.99 -22.20 3.24
C ALA A 70 15.98 -21.04 4.25
N LEU A 71 14.86 -20.78 4.95
CA LEU A 71 14.79 -19.73 5.97
C LEU A 71 15.81 -19.91 7.11
N GLY A 72 16.15 -21.17 7.43
CA GLY A 72 17.17 -21.48 8.43
C GLY A 72 18.58 -21.06 8.01
N ASP A 73 18.86 -21.12 6.72
CA ASP A 73 20.19 -20.84 6.17
C ASP A 73 20.43 -19.35 5.97
N TYR A 74 19.39 -18.54 5.75
CA TYR A 74 19.53 -17.11 5.49
C TYR A 74 20.36 -16.38 6.53
N VAL A 75 20.23 -16.71 7.82
CA VAL A 75 20.97 -15.97 8.86
C VAL A 75 22.47 -16.21 8.73
N ASN A 76 22.88 -17.45 8.45
CA ASN A 76 24.28 -17.79 8.22
C ASN A 76 24.78 -17.20 6.91
N THR A 77 23.99 -17.29 5.83
CA THR A 77 24.31 -16.67 4.53
C THR A 77 24.52 -15.17 4.66
N ILE A 78 23.65 -14.46 5.40
CA ILE A 78 23.78 -13.01 5.63
C ILE A 78 25.06 -12.67 6.39
N ARG A 79 25.44 -13.50 7.38
CA ARG A 79 26.71 -13.30 8.11
C ARG A 79 27.94 -13.49 7.22
N MET A 80 27.89 -14.46 6.31
CA MET A 80 29.03 -14.80 5.44
C MET A 80 29.18 -13.83 4.27
N PHE A 81 28.07 -13.43 3.65
CA PHE A 81 28.07 -12.75 2.35
C PHE A 81 27.44 -11.36 2.39
N GLY A 82 26.91 -10.93 3.54
CA GLY A 82 26.11 -9.70 3.66
C GLY A 82 24.65 -9.93 3.30
N THR A 83 23.84 -8.88 3.44
CA THR A 83 22.41 -8.93 3.16
C THR A 83 22.17 -9.14 1.66
N THR A 84 21.15 -9.94 1.30
CA THR A 84 20.83 -10.23 -0.12
C THR A 84 20.02 -9.11 -0.81
N ASP A 85 19.91 -7.96 -0.18
CA ASP A 85 19.26 -6.77 -0.73
C ASP A 85 19.95 -6.44 -2.06
N SER A 86 19.19 -6.47 -3.15
CA SER A 86 19.58 -6.22 -4.55
C SER A 86 19.67 -7.44 -5.47
N PHE A 87 19.53 -8.68 -4.99
CA PHE A 87 19.30 -9.84 -5.87
C PHE A 87 17.80 -10.04 -6.12
N THR A 88 17.19 -9.14 -6.91
CA THR A 88 15.81 -9.35 -7.33
C THR A 88 15.76 -10.35 -8.48
N THR A 89 15.06 -11.47 -8.28
CA THR A 89 14.76 -12.41 -9.37
C THR A 89 13.82 -11.79 -10.40
N GLN A 90 13.09 -10.72 -10.06
CA GLN A 90 12.17 -10.04 -10.98
C GLN A 90 12.86 -9.54 -12.24
N ILE A 91 14.13 -9.11 -12.16
CA ILE A 91 14.87 -8.67 -13.36
C ILE A 91 15.08 -9.86 -14.31
N GLY A 92 15.50 -11.01 -13.76
CA GLY A 92 15.67 -12.24 -14.53
C GLY A 92 14.34 -12.78 -15.06
N GLU A 93 13.30 -12.78 -14.22
CA GLU A 93 11.96 -13.26 -14.56
C GLU A 93 11.30 -12.40 -15.63
N ALA A 94 11.33 -11.07 -15.51
CA ALA A 94 10.79 -10.15 -16.51
C ALA A 94 11.51 -10.29 -17.87
N ALA A 95 12.84 -10.45 -17.83
CA ALA A 95 13.60 -10.75 -19.05
C ALA A 95 13.21 -12.11 -19.65
N HIS A 96 12.96 -13.11 -18.81
CA HIS A 96 12.57 -14.45 -19.25
C HIS A 96 11.15 -14.49 -19.84
N GLN A 97 10.20 -13.74 -19.26
CA GLN A 97 8.84 -13.57 -19.81
C GLN A 97 8.88 -12.95 -21.21
N LEU A 98 9.71 -11.91 -21.41
CA LEU A 98 9.88 -11.26 -22.71
C LEU A 98 10.45 -12.24 -23.76
N ILE A 99 11.48 -13.01 -23.38
CA ILE A 99 12.09 -14.02 -24.26
C ILE A 99 11.11 -15.15 -24.59
N LYS A 100 10.29 -15.59 -23.62
CA LYS A 100 9.23 -16.59 -23.84
C LYS A 100 8.20 -16.10 -24.87
N LYS A 101 7.74 -14.84 -24.77
CA LYS A 101 6.83 -14.22 -25.75
C LYS A 101 7.47 -14.16 -27.15
N PHE A 102 8.74 -13.78 -27.23
CA PHE A 102 9.47 -13.79 -28.49
C PHE A 102 9.55 -15.20 -29.08
N TYR A 103 9.92 -16.19 -28.28
CA TYR A 103 10.04 -17.58 -28.73
C TYR A 103 8.77 -18.14 -29.35
N GLN A 104 7.59 -17.82 -28.79
CA GLN A 104 6.28 -18.23 -29.33
C GLN A 104 6.02 -17.74 -30.76
N SER A 105 6.61 -16.60 -31.13
CA SER A 105 6.45 -15.98 -32.45
C SER A 105 7.60 -16.32 -33.43
N THR A 106 8.45 -17.29 -33.07
CA THR A 106 9.51 -17.82 -33.95
C THR A 106 9.09 -19.13 -34.62
N ASN A 107 9.72 -19.47 -35.74
CA ASN A 107 9.53 -20.79 -36.37
C ASN A 107 10.47 -21.87 -35.79
N LYS A 108 11.16 -21.56 -34.67
CA LYS A 108 12.07 -22.44 -33.91
C LYS A 108 13.31 -22.94 -34.67
N GLN A 109 13.61 -22.42 -35.86
CA GLN A 109 14.89 -22.68 -36.57
C GLN A 109 15.93 -21.61 -36.22
N GLU A 110 17.14 -22.01 -35.81
CA GLU A 110 18.17 -21.08 -35.28
C GLU A 110 17.61 -20.10 -34.22
N PRO A 111 17.01 -20.59 -33.13
CA PRO A 111 16.19 -19.79 -32.22
C PRO A 111 16.93 -18.58 -31.65
N ALA A 112 18.22 -18.72 -31.31
CA ALA A 112 19.03 -17.62 -30.79
C ALA A 112 19.08 -16.40 -31.74
N LYS A 113 19.20 -16.64 -33.05
CA LYS A 113 19.27 -15.59 -34.07
C LYS A 113 17.92 -14.91 -34.28
N GLN A 114 16.82 -15.66 -34.16
CA GLN A 114 15.47 -15.13 -34.30
C GLN A 114 15.06 -14.32 -33.07
N LEU A 115 15.37 -14.81 -31.88
CA LEU A 115 15.18 -14.10 -30.62
C LEU A 115 15.96 -12.77 -30.61
N ALA A 116 17.24 -12.80 -31.00
CA ALA A 116 18.05 -11.58 -31.11
C ALA A 116 17.48 -10.57 -32.13
N ARG A 117 16.86 -11.05 -33.22
CA ARG A 117 16.19 -10.16 -34.20
C ARG A 117 14.92 -9.55 -33.64
N GLN A 118 14.14 -10.30 -32.88
CA GLN A 118 12.92 -9.81 -32.24
C GLN A 118 13.20 -8.84 -31.10
N GLU A 119 14.17 -9.15 -30.24
CA GLU A 119 14.65 -8.22 -29.20
C GLU A 119 15.07 -6.89 -29.82
N ARG A 120 15.89 -6.92 -30.89
CA ARG A 120 16.33 -5.69 -31.57
C ARG A 120 15.17 -4.90 -32.16
N ARG A 121 14.13 -5.56 -32.69
CA ARG A 121 12.93 -4.88 -33.19
C ARG A 121 12.14 -4.27 -32.04
N HIS A 122 11.90 -5.03 -30.98
CA HIS A 122 11.18 -4.57 -29.79
C HIS A 122 11.89 -3.37 -29.16
N THR A 123 13.21 -3.44 -28.95
CA THR A 123 14.02 -2.35 -28.42
C THR A 123 14.06 -1.14 -29.36
N ARG A 124 14.05 -1.34 -30.67
CA ARG A 124 13.96 -0.23 -31.65
C ARG A 124 12.59 0.46 -31.58
N VAL A 125 11.49 -0.31 -31.58
CA VAL A 125 10.13 0.23 -31.47
C VAL A 125 9.95 0.98 -30.15
N ARG A 126 10.42 0.39 -29.04
CA ARG A 126 10.39 1.04 -27.73
C ARG A 126 11.16 2.37 -27.73
N ARG A 127 12.39 2.40 -28.26
CA ARG A 127 13.16 3.66 -28.39
C ARG A 127 12.49 4.69 -29.30
N GLN A 128 11.79 4.24 -30.35
CA GLN A 128 11.01 5.12 -31.21
C GLN A 128 9.78 5.66 -30.50
N LEU A 129 9.07 4.84 -29.72
CA LEU A 129 7.96 5.27 -28.87
C LEU A 129 8.44 6.23 -27.77
N ASP A 130 9.57 5.94 -27.13
CA ASP A 130 10.18 6.82 -26.12
C ASP A 130 10.63 8.15 -26.73
N ALA A 131 11.19 8.13 -27.94
CA ALA A 131 11.57 9.35 -28.67
C ALA A 131 10.35 10.13 -29.19
N VAL A 132 9.27 9.44 -29.58
CA VAL A 132 7.99 10.05 -29.96
C VAL A 132 7.30 10.60 -28.72
N HIS A 133 7.32 9.94 -27.57
CA HIS A 133 6.84 10.50 -26.30
C HIS A 133 7.71 11.69 -25.84
N SER A 134 9.02 11.65 -26.07
CA SER A 134 9.93 12.76 -25.78
C SER A 134 9.82 13.93 -26.79
N SER A 135 9.24 13.70 -27.97
CA SER A 135 9.04 14.75 -29.01
C SER A 135 7.59 15.24 -29.08
N ALA A 136 6.60 14.39 -28.81
CA ALA A 136 5.18 14.72 -28.69
C ALA A 136 4.88 15.51 -27.40
N THR A 137 5.76 15.43 -26.40
CA THR A 137 5.80 16.35 -25.24
C THR A 137 6.16 17.79 -25.60
N SER A 138 6.43 18.10 -26.87
CA SER A 138 6.65 19.48 -27.35
C SER A 138 5.55 20.04 -28.27
N GLY A 139 4.47 19.29 -28.58
CA GLY A 139 3.58 19.69 -29.68
C GLY A 139 2.06 19.50 -29.54
N LEU A 140 1.54 18.54 -28.77
CA LEU A 140 0.10 18.29 -28.72
C LEU A 140 -0.36 17.93 -27.30
N GLU A 141 -1.17 18.83 -26.73
CA GLU A 141 -2.02 18.65 -25.54
C GLU A 141 -1.38 18.05 -24.27
N GLN A 142 -0.45 18.78 -23.67
CA GLN A 142 -0.10 18.64 -22.26
C GLN A 142 -1.28 19.05 -21.37
N LYS A 143 -2.16 18.10 -21.02
CA LYS A 143 -2.91 18.16 -19.77
C LYS A 143 -2.07 17.51 -18.66
N ASN A 144 -1.32 18.36 -17.95
CA ASN A 144 -0.91 18.23 -16.54
C ASN A 144 -0.34 16.88 -16.05
N HIS A 145 0.77 16.43 -16.61
CA HIS A 145 1.81 15.80 -15.79
C HIS A 145 2.95 16.80 -15.61
N GLU A 146 2.73 17.80 -14.74
CA GLU A 146 3.86 18.45 -14.08
C GLU A 146 4.61 17.34 -13.34
N GLU A 147 5.83 17.03 -13.76
CA GLU A 147 6.81 16.34 -12.92
C GLU A 147 7.04 17.26 -11.71
N LEU A 148 6.33 16.99 -10.62
CA LEU A 148 6.32 17.84 -9.45
C LEU A 148 7.66 17.76 -8.75
N SER A 149 8.17 18.93 -8.33
CA SER A 149 9.38 19.01 -7.54
C SER A 149 9.28 18.11 -6.31
N PRO A 150 10.23 17.18 -6.08
CA PRO A 150 10.25 16.31 -4.90
C PRO A 150 10.42 17.08 -3.57
N VAL A 151 10.67 18.39 -3.65
CA VAL A 151 10.86 19.29 -2.50
C VAL A 151 9.53 19.77 -1.93
N VAL A 152 8.48 19.86 -2.74
CA VAL A 152 7.17 20.31 -2.27
C VAL A 152 6.52 19.16 -1.48
N HIS A 153 6.08 19.41 -0.25
CA HIS A 153 5.50 18.38 0.62
C HIS A 153 4.28 17.71 -0.01
N HIS A 154 3.39 18.49 -0.62
CA HIS A 154 2.17 17.99 -1.21
C HIS A 154 1.72 18.84 -2.39
N ASN A 155 0.88 18.28 -3.25
CA ASN A 155 0.22 19.01 -4.32
C ASN A 155 -1.26 18.63 -4.41
N LEU A 156 -2.08 19.63 -4.73
CA LEU A 156 -3.49 19.49 -5.01
C LEU A 156 -3.73 19.94 -6.45
N SER A 157 -4.35 19.10 -7.27
CA SER A 157 -4.66 19.41 -8.67
C SER A 157 -5.43 20.74 -8.81
N SER A 158 -4.84 21.68 -9.54
CA SER A 158 -5.28 23.09 -9.62
C SER A 158 -6.23 23.39 -10.79
N SER A 159 -6.88 22.38 -11.38
CA SER A 159 -7.78 22.61 -12.51
C SER A 159 -8.97 23.48 -12.13
N SER A 160 -9.11 24.64 -12.78
CA SER A 160 -10.21 25.59 -12.60
C SER A 160 -11.58 24.99 -12.88
N ASN A 161 -11.62 23.90 -13.66
CA ASN A 161 -12.85 23.16 -13.97
C ASN A 161 -13.44 22.43 -12.76
N ASN A 162 -12.69 22.34 -11.65
CA ASN A 162 -13.16 21.72 -10.41
C ASN A 162 -13.73 22.75 -9.42
N THR A 163 -14.18 23.93 -9.89
CA THR A 163 -14.83 24.91 -9.04
C THR A 163 -16.24 24.44 -8.66
N ILE A 164 -16.56 24.43 -7.37
CA ILE A 164 -17.87 24.09 -6.84
C ILE A 164 -18.51 25.27 -6.11
N ASN A 165 -19.85 25.27 -6.08
CA ASN A 165 -20.60 26.10 -5.16
C ASN A 165 -20.74 25.35 -3.83
N LEU A 166 -19.81 25.63 -2.90
CA LEU A 166 -19.79 24.97 -1.59
C LEU A 166 -20.98 25.41 -0.73
N ALA A 167 -21.46 26.66 -0.87
CA ALA A 167 -22.68 27.09 -0.17
C ALA A 167 -23.90 26.24 -0.55
N LYS A 168 -24.09 25.97 -1.85
CA LYS A 168 -25.14 25.08 -2.35
C LYS A 168 -24.95 23.64 -1.89
N PHE A 169 -23.72 23.12 -1.95
CA PHE A 169 -23.39 21.77 -1.47
C PHE A 169 -23.82 21.55 -0.02
N LEU A 170 -23.58 22.56 0.84
CA LEU A 170 -23.94 22.52 2.26
C LEU A 170 -25.44 22.69 2.48
N SER A 171 -26.11 23.55 1.72
CA SER A 171 -27.57 23.73 1.83
C SER A 171 -28.34 22.49 1.39
N ASP A 172 -27.90 21.82 0.31
CA ASP A 172 -28.53 20.62 -0.22
C ASP A 172 -28.41 19.42 0.74
N ARG A 173 -27.54 19.51 1.75
CA ARG A 173 -27.25 18.45 2.73
C ARG A 173 -27.43 18.90 4.17
N SER A 174 -28.29 19.88 4.44
CA SER A 174 -28.45 20.44 5.80
C SER A 174 -28.74 19.41 6.91
N ASP A 175 -29.33 18.28 6.53
CA ASP A 175 -29.71 17.20 7.45
C ASP A 175 -28.58 16.16 7.66
N ASP A 176 -27.49 16.23 6.90
CA ASP A 176 -26.35 15.32 6.99
C ASP A 176 -25.43 15.71 8.18
N PRO A 177 -25.18 14.80 9.15
CA PRO A 177 -24.29 15.09 10.27
C PRO A 177 -22.88 15.53 9.84
N ALA A 178 -22.42 15.08 8.67
CA ALA A 178 -21.10 15.41 8.14
C ALA A 178 -20.90 16.92 7.89
N VAL A 179 -21.97 17.65 7.53
CA VAL A 179 -21.89 19.09 7.22
C VAL A 179 -22.34 19.98 8.39
N LYS A 180 -22.68 19.37 9.53
CA LYS A 180 -23.07 20.09 10.74
C LYS A 180 -21.92 20.97 11.24
N ASP A 181 -22.22 22.23 11.51
CA ASP A 181 -21.26 23.25 11.98
C ASP A 181 -20.04 23.45 11.05
N PHE A 182 -20.15 23.08 9.77
CA PHE A 182 -19.05 23.10 8.80
C PHE A 182 -18.40 24.48 8.70
N ILE A 183 -19.20 25.55 8.57
CA ILE A 183 -18.67 26.92 8.41
C ILE A 183 -17.98 27.45 9.67
N PRO A 184 -18.58 27.38 10.88
CA PRO A 184 -17.88 27.72 12.11
C PRO A 184 -16.55 26.99 12.29
N LYS A 185 -16.52 25.66 12.07
CA LYS A 185 -15.30 24.84 12.17
C LYS A 185 -14.25 25.21 11.12
N LEU A 186 -14.67 25.42 9.87
CA LEU A 186 -13.76 25.85 8.81
C LEU A 186 -13.12 27.19 9.14
N LYS A 187 -13.91 28.15 9.64
CA LYS A 187 -13.37 29.45 10.06
C LYS A 187 -12.38 29.33 11.21
N ASN A 188 -12.66 28.46 12.19
CA ASN A 188 -11.74 28.20 13.30
C ASN A 188 -10.41 27.62 12.79
N HIS A 189 -10.47 26.64 11.89
CA HIS A 189 -9.28 26.04 11.28
C HIS A 189 -8.45 27.07 10.49
N LEU A 190 -9.09 27.83 9.59
CA LEU A 190 -8.40 28.83 8.76
C LEU A 190 -7.85 29.98 9.61
N LEU A 191 -8.56 30.45 10.63
CA LEU A 191 -8.06 31.46 11.57
C LEU A 191 -6.85 30.96 12.35
N SER A 192 -6.87 29.71 12.82
CA SER A 192 -5.72 29.13 13.53
C SER A 192 -4.46 29.15 12.67
N ARG A 193 -4.60 28.78 11.39
CA ARG A 193 -3.50 28.80 10.43
C ARG A 193 -3.05 30.22 10.08
N LEU A 194 -3.97 31.16 9.87
CA LEU A 194 -3.64 32.57 9.58
C LEU A 194 -2.94 33.27 10.74
N LEU A 195 -3.22 32.86 11.97
CA LEU A 195 -2.62 33.38 13.19
C LEU A 195 -1.37 32.59 13.62
N ASP A 196 -0.91 31.64 12.80
CA ASP A 196 0.26 30.79 13.07
C ASP A 196 0.20 30.11 14.44
N LEU A 197 -0.99 29.61 14.80
CA LEU A 197 -1.22 28.90 16.05
C LEU A 197 -0.91 27.41 15.86
N ASP A 198 -0.05 26.88 16.73
CA ASP A 198 0.30 25.46 16.72
C ASP A 198 -0.93 24.55 16.76
N TYR A 199 -0.93 23.54 15.89
CA TYR A 199 -1.90 22.45 15.91
C TYR A 199 -1.51 21.44 16.99
N ASP A 200 -2.18 21.56 18.13
CA ASP A 200 -2.11 20.66 19.30
C ASP A 200 -3.02 19.43 19.14
N GLY A 201 -3.80 19.38 18.07
CA GLY A 201 -4.66 18.26 17.72
C GLY A 201 -6.14 18.45 18.01
N ASP A 202 -6.48 19.51 18.73
CA ASP A 202 -7.86 19.96 18.89
C ASP A 202 -8.11 21.22 18.04
N GLU A 203 -9.30 21.33 17.46
CA GLU A 203 -9.68 22.56 16.77
C GLU A 203 -9.88 23.68 17.80
N ARG A 204 -9.02 24.71 17.75
CA ARG A 204 -9.19 25.90 18.59
C ARG A 204 -10.52 26.57 18.32
N THR A 205 -11.18 27.01 19.38
CA THR A 205 -12.46 27.71 19.26
C THR A 205 -12.26 29.21 19.27
N PHE A 206 -12.94 29.90 18.36
CA PHE A 206 -12.98 31.36 18.30
C PHE A 206 -14.38 31.86 18.64
N THR A 207 -14.49 33.12 19.06
CA THR A 207 -15.79 33.77 19.24
C THR A 207 -16.41 34.10 17.88
N ASP A 208 -17.73 34.34 17.85
CA ASP A 208 -18.41 34.75 16.62
C ASP A 208 -17.86 36.06 16.06
N ASP A 209 -17.46 36.99 16.92
CA ASP A 209 -16.90 38.27 16.49
C ASP A 209 -15.50 38.11 15.87
N GLN A 210 -14.69 37.18 16.38
CA GLN A 210 -13.42 36.80 15.74
C GLN A 210 -13.68 36.12 14.38
N ARG A 211 -14.63 35.19 14.32
CA ARG A 211 -15.02 34.53 13.05
C ARG A 211 -15.56 35.49 12.00
N LYS A 212 -16.20 36.60 12.39
CA LYS A 212 -16.69 37.64 11.46
C LYS A 212 -15.54 38.41 10.78
N GLN A 213 -14.37 38.46 11.39
CA GLN A 213 -13.19 39.10 10.81
C GLN A 213 -12.64 38.32 9.61
N LEU A 214 -12.92 37.02 9.52
CA LEU A 214 -12.60 36.18 8.36
C LEU A 214 -13.77 36.15 7.37
N ARG A 215 -13.51 36.59 6.13
CA ARG A 215 -14.47 36.62 5.04
C ARG A 215 -14.01 35.72 3.90
N PHE A 216 -14.94 34.98 3.30
CA PHE A 216 -14.68 34.22 2.09
C PHE A 216 -14.84 35.16 0.88
N ALA A 217 -13.82 35.31 0.03
CA ALA A 217 -13.79 36.33 -1.01
C ALA A 217 -14.99 36.24 -1.98
N ASP A 218 -15.37 35.03 -2.38
CA ASP A 218 -16.52 34.76 -3.27
C ASP A 218 -17.74 34.18 -2.53
N GLY A 219 -17.82 34.34 -1.21
CA GLY A 219 -18.96 33.88 -0.41
C GLY A 219 -19.24 32.37 -0.53
N LEU A 220 -18.18 31.56 -0.70
CA LEU A 220 -18.23 30.09 -0.91
C LEU A 220 -18.86 29.62 -2.24
N ASN A 221 -19.17 30.54 -3.16
CA ASN A 221 -19.75 30.17 -4.46
C ASN A 221 -18.71 29.63 -5.45
N LYS A 222 -17.44 29.95 -5.23
CA LYS A 222 -16.31 29.54 -6.06
C LYS A 222 -15.20 28.96 -5.19
N VAL A 223 -15.38 27.73 -4.75
CA VAL A 223 -14.35 26.98 -4.03
C VAL A 223 -13.77 25.95 -4.99
N LEU A 224 -12.45 25.92 -5.14
CA LEU A 224 -11.80 24.88 -5.95
C LEU A 224 -11.78 23.59 -5.15
N GLN A 225 -12.23 22.49 -5.76
CA GLN A 225 -12.19 21.15 -5.16
C GLN A 225 -11.25 20.23 -5.95
N PRO A 226 -9.94 20.24 -5.66
CA PRO A 226 -8.99 19.31 -6.26
C PRO A 226 -9.44 17.85 -6.17
N LYS A 227 -9.43 17.15 -7.31
CA LYS A 227 -9.76 15.71 -7.37
C LYS A 227 -8.59 14.80 -7.01
N ARG A 228 -7.37 15.32 -7.10
CA ARG A 228 -6.13 14.58 -6.84
C ARG A 228 -5.32 15.29 -5.77
N PHE A 229 -4.94 14.56 -4.73
CA PHE A 229 -4.07 14.99 -3.65
C PHE A 229 -2.82 14.11 -3.65
N GLN A 230 -1.65 14.71 -3.83
CA GLN A 230 -0.36 14.00 -3.90
C GLN A 230 0.48 14.40 -2.71
N ILE A 231 1.09 13.45 -2.04
CA ILE A 231 1.95 13.67 -0.86
C ILE A 231 3.32 13.11 -1.18
N ASN A 232 4.35 13.95 -1.12
CA ASN A 232 5.74 13.54 -1.23
C ASN A 232 6.30 13.30 0.16
N TYR A 233 6.81 12.10 0.40
CA TYR A 233 7.44 11.74 1.67
C TYR A 233 8.85 11.20 1.45
N THR A 234 9.60 11.14 2.56
CA THR A 234 10.91 10.51 2.58
C THR A 234 10.76 9.10 3.13
N THR A 235 11.28 8.12 2.40
CA THR A 235 11.27 6.71 2.77
C THR A 235 12.38 6.40 3.78
N TYR A 236 12.26 5.25 4.45
CA TYR A 236 13.26 4.78 5.43
C TYR A 236 14.71 4.77 4.92
N ASP A 237 14.93 4.50 3.63
CA ASP A 237 16.23 4.49 2.96
C ASP A 237 16.64 5.87 2.40
N VAL A 238 16.00 6.94 2.88
CA VAL A 238 16.28 8.36 2.57
C VAL A 238 16.08 8.66 1.08
N ARG A 239 15.07 8.05 0.47
CA ARG A 239 14.63 8.35 -0.89
C ARG A 239 13.32 9.12 -0.87
N ARG A 240 12.97 9.72 -2.01
CA ARG A 240 11.68 10.39 -2.21
C ARG A 240 10.71 9.41 -2.85
N ASP A 241 9.51 9.37 -2.29
CA ASP A 241 8.37 8.64 -2.84
C ASP A 241 7.10 9.48 -2.73
N GLN A 242 6.05 9.08 -3.44
CA GLN A 242 4.81 9.85 -3.56
C GLN A 242 3.57 8.96 -3.46
N ASP A 243 2.65 9.36 -2.57
CA ASP A 243 1.31 8.79 -2.54
C ASP A 243 0.36 9.68 -3.34
N THR A 244 -0.49 9.06 -4.17
CA THR A 244 -1.55 9.77 -4.91
C THR A 244 -2.92 9.32 -4.41
N LEU A 245 -3.69 10.26 -3.91
CA LEU A 245 -5.01 10.06 -3.30
C LEU A 245 -6.10 10.76 -4.09
N TRP A 246 -7.29 10.19 -4.02
CA TRP A 246 -8.52 10.75 -4.58
C TRP A 246 -9.48 11.10 -3.44
N PRO A 247 -9.48 12.35 -2.95
CA PRO A 247 -10.39 12.81 -1.90
C PRO A 247 -11.85 12.46 -2.21
N GLY A 248 -12.58 11.95 -1.22
CA GLY A 248 -13.96 11.50 -1.39
C GLY A 248 -14.13 10.06 -1.90
N HIS A 249 -13.04 9.39 -2.30
CA HIS A 249 -13.05 8.00 -2.80
C HIS A 249 -12.34 7.04 -1.83
N GLY A 250 -12.61 7.17 -0.53
CA GLY A 250 -12.05 6.26 0.49
C GLY A 250 -10.56 6.48 0.82
N ALA A 251 -9.98 7.59 0.37
CA ALA A 251 -8.60 7.95 0.68
C ALA A 251 -8.38 8.06 2.20
N SER A 252 -7.41 7.33 2.72
CA SER A 252 -7.06 7.32 4.15
C SER A 252 -5.63 7.80 4.35
N ILE A 253 -5.43 8.65 5.35
CA ILE A 253 -4.16 9.32 5.64
C ILE A 253 -3.77 9.11 7.10
N MET A 254 -2.48 9.32 7.38
CA MET A 254 -1.93 9.33 8.74
C MET A 254 -1.18 10.63 9.05
N VAL A 255 -1.30 11.09 10.30
CA VAL A 255 -0.61 12.26 10.85
C VAL A 255 0.08 11.87 12.17
N LEU A 256 1.03 12.69 12.65
CA LEU A 256 1.64 12.46 13.96
C LEU A 256 0.59 12.67 15.05
N SER A 257 0.52 11.73 16.00
CA SER A 257 -0.28 11.91 17.21
C SER A 257 0.36 12.98 18.09
N ARG A 258 -0.49 13.81 18.72
CA ARG A 258 -0.09 14.80 19.74
C ARG A 258 -0.38 14.31 21.16
N GLU A 259 -0.76 13.05 21.31
CA GLU A 259 -1.05 12.46 22.62
C GLU A 259 0.25 12.24 23.41
N ASP A 260 0.25 12.66 24.67
CA ASP A 260 1.36 12.47 25.61
C ASP A 260 1.12 11.24 26.50
N GLY A 261 2.14 10.41 26.69
CA GLY A 261 2.12 9.29 27.65
C GLY A 261 2.87 8.04 27.20
N ASP A 262 3.05 7.11 28.13
CA ASP A 262 3.67 5.82 27.84
C ASP A 262 2.72 4.92 27.03
N CYS A 263 3.26 4.27 26.00
CA CYS A 263 2.52 3.36 25.11
C CYS A 263 1.38 4.01 24.30
N VAL A 264 1.44 5.32 24.09
CA VAL A 264 0.52 6.05 23.23
C VAL A 264 0.72 5.65 21.77
N HIS A 265 -0.39 5.59 21.05
CA HIS A 265 -0.36 5.23 19.64
C HIS A 265 0.22 6.39 18.81
N PRO A 266 1.27 6.18 18.00
CA PRO A 266 2.10 7.26 17.47
C PRO A 266 1.44 8.10 16.36
N PHE A 267 0.31 7.66 15.80
CA PHE A 267 -0.29 8.30 14.64
C PHE A 267 -1.80 8.43 14.75
N TRP A 268 -2.36 9.57 14.40
CA TRP A 268 -3.79 9.65 14.10
C TRP A 268 -4.06 9.32 12.65
N TYR A 269 -5.30 8.89 12.38
CA TYR A 269 -5.74 8.55 11.03
C TYR A 269 -7.03 9.28 10.71
N ALA A 270 -7.18 9.58 9.43
CA ALA A 270 -8.35 10.25 8.91
C ALA A 270 -8.72 9.70 7.53
N GLN A 271 -10.01 9.65 7.26
CA GLN A 271 -10.54 9.49 5.91
C GLN A 271 -10.73 10.88 5.29
N VAL A 272 -10.17 11.10 4.10
CA VAL A 272 -10.27 12.37 3.38
C VAL A 272 -11.57 12.39 2.58
N LEU A 273 -12.51 13.22 3.03
CA LEU A 273 -13.82 13.40 2.39
C LEU A 273 -13.75 14.38 1.22
N GLY A 274 -12.86 15.37 1.30
CA GLY A 274 -12.62 16.33 0.24
C GLY A 274 -11.35 17.12 0.47
N ALA A 275 -10.78 17.66 -0.60
CA ALA A 275 -9.71 18.64 -0.55
C ALA A 275 -10.16 19.91 -1.26
N PHE A 276 -9.73 21.06 -0.76
CA PHE A 276 -10.24 22.36 -1.22
C PHE A 276 -9.14 23.41 -1.25
N TYR A 277 -9.26 24.36 -2.18
CA TYR A 277 -8.66 25.68 -2.06
C TYR A 277 -9.74 26.73 -1.92
N ILE A 278 -9.53 27.65 -0.99
CA ILE A 278 -10.43 28.78 -0.78
C ILE A 278 -9.65 30.07 -0.64
N ASP A 279 -10.23 31.13 -1.18
CA ASP A 279 -9.73 32.47 -1.00
C ASP A 279 -10.43 33.17 0.16
N VAL A 280 -9.64 33.69 1.10
CA VAL A 280 -10.11 34.39 2.29
C VAL A 280 -9.48 35.77 2.45
N GLU A 281 -10.22 36.65 3.11
CA GLU A 281 -9.77 37.98 3.52
C GLU A 281 -9.91 38.05 5.04
N TYR A 282 -8.83 38.44 5.72
CA TYR A 282 -8.81 38.54 7.18
C TYR A 282 -8.50 39.97 7.62
N ALA A 283 -9.47 40.60 8.27
CA ALA A 283 -9.38 41.99 8.70
C ALA A 283 -8.36 42.25 9.82
N GLY A 284 -7.86 41.19 10.48
CA GLY A 284 -6.84 41.31 11.53
C GLY A 284 -5.42 41.48 11.01
N ILE A 285 -5.18 41.25 9.70
CA ILE A 285 -3.88 41.51 9.04
C ILE A 285 -4.04 42.76 8.16
N VAL A 286 -3.10 43.70 8.28
CA VAL A 286 -3.10 44.97 7.53
C VAL A 286 -1.85 45.04 6.65
N PRO A 287 -1.97 45.29 5.32
CA PRO A 287 -3.21 45.47 4.57
C PRO A 287 -4.04 44.19 4.50
N CYS A 288 -5.37 44.33 4.49
CA CYS A 288 -6.29 43.20 4.34
C CYS A 288 -6.18 42.67 2.91
N THR A 289 -5.31 41.69 2.70
CA THR A 289 -5.07 41.04 1.41
C THR A 289 -5.86 39.75 1.29
N LYS A 290 -6.01 39.30 0.05
CA LYS A 290 -6.57 38.00 -0.29
C LYS A 290 -5.52 36.91 -0.02
N HIS A 291 -5.88 35.89 0.73
CA HIS A 291 -5.06 34.73 1.03
C HIS A 291 -5.72 33.48 0.45
N THR A 292 -5.01 32.75 -0.40
CA THR A 292 -5.45 31.43 -0.87
C THR A 292 -4.96 30.38 0.12
N MET A 293 -5.88 29.56 0.64
CA MET A 293 -5.59 28.52 1.62
C MET A 293 -6.12 27.18 1.13
N ASP A 294 -5.30 26.14 1.27
CA ASP A 294 -5.71 24.74 1.12
C ASP A 294 -6.33 24.20 2.41
N PHE A 295 -7.17 23.18 2.33
CA PHE A 295 -7.54 22.39 3.50
C PHE A 295 -8.11 21.04 3.09
N LEU A 296 -7.97 20.05 3.95
CA LEU A 296 -8.66 18.77 3.83
C LEU A 296 -9.88 18.76 4.75
N TRP A 297 -11.01 18.29 4.24
CA TRP A 297 -12.16 17.93 5.08
C TRP A 297 -12.08 16.43 5.37
N VAL A 298 -12.10 16.08 6.64
CA VAL A 298 -11.78 14.71 7.09
C VAL A 298 -12.80 14.15 8.08
N ARG A 299 -12.89 12.82 8.12
CA ARG A 299 -13.54 12.04 9.18
C ARG A 299 -12.48 11.29 9.97
N TRP A 300 -12.44 11.50 11.28
CA TRP A 300 -11.38 10.98 12.15
C TRP A 300 -11.62 9.53 12.57
N PHE A 301 -10.52 8.79 12.69
CA PHE A 301 -10.48 7.48 13.35
C PHE A 301 -9.90 7.62 14.76
N GLY A 302 -10.43 6.84 15.70
CA GLY A 302 -9.87 6.62 17.03
C GLY A 302 -9.31 5.22 17.18
N VAL A 303 -8.37 5.05 18.11
CA VAL A 303 -7.87 3.72 18.51
C VAL A 303 -8.99 2.95 19.20
N VAL A 304 -9.16 1.66 18.89
CA VAL A 304 -10.20 0.84 19.53
C VAL A 304 -9.87 0.65 21.03
N PRO A 305 -10.74 1.11 21.96
CA PRO A 305 -10.47 1.01 23.39
C PRO A 305 -10.24 -0.42 23.86
N GLY A 306 -9.23 -0.63 24.70
CA GLY A 306 -8.88 -1.95 25.25
C GLY A 306 -8.21 -2.91 24.25
N TYR A 307 -8.06 -2.53 22.98
CA TYR A 307 -7.35 -3.34 22.01
C TYR A 307 -5.83 -3.16 22.17
N HIS A 308 -5.15 -4.27 22.44
CA HIS A 308 -3.70 -4.27 22.59
C HIS A 308 -3.05 -4.80 21.31
N TRP A 309 -2.26 -3.96 20.66
CA TRP A 309 -1.50 -4.26 19.45
C TRP A 309 0.01 -4.35 19.73
N GLY A 310 0.80 -4.68 18.71
CA GLY A 310 2.26 -4.58 18.74
C GLY A 310 2.96 -5.88 18.34
N PHE A 311 4.26 -5.76 18.04
CA PHE A 311 5.09 -6.86 17.53
C PHE A 311 5.12 -8.06 18.49
N LYS A 312 5.27 -7.81 19.80
CA LYS A 312 5.26 -8.88 20.82
C LYS A 312 3.95 -9.68 20.85
N ARG A 313 2.84 -9.07 20.44
CA ARG A 313 1.50 -9.69 20.43
C ARG A 313 1.13 -10.24 19.05
N ALA A 314 1.95 -10.00 18.02
CA ALA A 314 1.64 -10.29 16.62
C ALA A 314 0.26 -9.75 16.18
N ARG A 315 -0.06 -8.51 16.59
CA ARG A 315 -1.35 -7.85 16.29
C ARG A 315 -1.12 -6.48 15.67
N LEU A 316 -1.78 -6.25 14.54
CA LEU A 316 -1.82 -4.95 13.86
C LEU A 316 -2.55 -3.91 14.71
N PRO A 317 -2.20 -2.61 14.62
CA PRO A 317 -3.01 -1.55 15.21
C PRO A 317 -4.45 -1.65 14.70
N LYS A 318 -5.42 -1.44 15.60
CA LYS A 318 -6.84 -1.50 15.30
C LYS A 318 -7.51 -0.17 15.63
N ILE A 319 -8.19 0.40 14.66
CA ILE A 319 -8.83 1.71 14.73
C ILE A 319 -10.30 1.62 14.28
N GLY A 320 -11.14 2.57 14.64
CA GLY A 320 -12.52 2.69 14.18
C GLY A 320 -12.89 4.16 14.02
N PHE A 321 -13.96 4.48 13.29
CA PHE A 321 -14.41 5.87 13.23
C PHE A 321 -14.79 6.38 14.61
N ILE A 322 -14.52 7.64 14.90
CA ILE A 322 -15.02 8.29 16.11
C ILE A 322 -16.54 8.39 15.99
N ALA A 323 -17.26 7.95 17.02
CA ALA A 323 -18.72 8.00 17.06
C ALA A 323 -19.23 9.44 16.88
N ASP A 324 -20.39 9.59 16.24
CA ASP A 324 -21.00 10.88 15.87
C ASP A 324 -21.02 11.88 17.03
N SER A 325 -20.09 12.82 16.99
CA SER A 325 -19.84 13.85 17.99
C SER A 325 -19.27 15.08 17.31
N SER A 326 -19.06 16.16 18.08
CA SER A 326 -18.43 17.37 17.54
C SER A 326 -17.01 17.13 17.03
N ALA A 327 -16.32 16.06 17.44
CA ALA A 327 -14.96 15.72 17.03
C ALA A 327 -14.87 14.75 15.84
N THR A 328 -16.00 14.19 15.36
CA THR A 328 -16.00 13.19 14.27
C THR A 328 -15.49 13.74 12.94
N PHE A 329 -15.91 14.95 12.62
CA PHE A 329 -15.55 15.65 11.39
C PHE A 329 -14.79 16.92 11.71
N GLY A 330 -13.74 17.18 10.95
CA GLY A 330 -12.91 18.37 11.11
C GLY A 330 -12.13 18.71 9.85
N PHE A 331 -11.23 19.68 10.01
CA PHE A 331 -10.36 20.16 8.95
C PHE A 331 -8.90 19.94 9.29
N LEU A 332 -8.11 19.58 8.28
CA LEU A 332 -6.70 19.28 8.43
C LEU A 332 -5.87 20.08 7.44
N ASP A 333 -4.75 20.63 7.94
CA ASP A 333 -3.73 21.24 7.10
C ASP A 333 -3.01 20.12 6.33
N PRO A 334 -3.00 20.12 4.98
CA PRO A 334 -2.34 19.08 4.21
C PRO A 334 -0.84 18.93 4.50
N THR A 335 -0.19 19.95 5.07
CA THR A 335 1.23 19.90 5.49
C THR A 335 1.49 18.99 6.68
N LEU A 336 0.45 18.64 7.45
CA LEU A 336 0.54 17.73 8.60
C LEU A 336 0.46 16.25 8.19
N VAL A 337 0.08 15.98 6.94
CA VAL A 337 -0.10 14.62 6.43
C VAL A 337 1.24 13.95 6.20
N ILE A 338 1.54 12.89 6.94
CA ILE A 338 2.78 12.14 6.76
C ILE A 338 2.75 11.38 5.44
N ARG A 339 1.67 10.61 5.23
CA ARG A 339 1.45 9.75 4.06
C ARG A 339 0.05 9.15 4.04
N ALA A 340 -0.27 8.43 2.97
CA ALA A 340 -1.45 7.58 2.91
C ALA A 340 -1.28 6.32 3.78
N CYS A 341 -2.39 5.74 4.22
CA CYS A 341 -2.38 4.47 4.93
C CYS A 341 -3.35 3.47 4.30
N HIS A 342 -2.97 2.19 4.33
CA HIS A 342 -3.82 1.10 3.88
C HIS A 342 -4.56 0.50 5.08
N LEU A 343 -5.89 0.61 5.06
CA LEU A 343 -6.79 0.11 6.10
C LEU A 343 -7.50 -1.15 5.64
N ILE A 344 -7.42 -2.21 6.43
CA ILE A 344 -8.08 -3.50 6.17
C ILE A 344 -9.31 -3.58 7.08
N PRO A 345 -10.54 -3.70 6.54
CA PRO A 345 -11.72 -3.89 7.37
C PRO A 345 -11.57 -5.08 8.32
N ALA A 346 -11.94 -4.90 9.59
CA ALA A 346 -11.98 -5.99 10.56
C ALA A 346 -13.25 -6.82 10.33
N PHE A 347 -13.25 -7.64 9.27
CA PHE A 347 -14.43 -8.40 8.80
C PHE A 347 -15.14 -9.19 9.91
N ALA A 348 -14.38 -9.71 10.87
CA ALA A 348 -14.92 -10.48 12.00
C ALA A 348 -15.79 -9.64 12.97
N ASP A 349 -15.58 -8.33 13.03
CA ASP A 349 -16.39 -7.42 13.87
C ASP A 349 -17.68 -6.97 13.15
N GLY A 350 -17.75 -7.14 11.83
CA GLY A 350 -18.89 -6.75 11.02
C GLY A 350 -19.03 -5.25 10.78
N ARG A 351 -20.25 -4.85 10.39
CA ARG A 351 -20.63 -3.47 10.08
C ARG A 351 -21.56 -2.90 11.16
N THR A 352 -21.65 -1.58 11.24
CA THR A 352 -22.44 -0.87 12.24
C THR A 352 -23.01 0.44 11.69
N ASP A 353 -24.17 0.80 12.22
CA ASP A 353 -24.89 2.06 12.02
C ASP A 353 -24.78 3.02 13.22
N THR A 354 -24.02 2.64 14.25
CA THR A 354 -23.89 3.41 15.50
C THR A 354 -22.89 4.57 15.40
N LEU A 355 -21.97 4.51 14.44
CA LEU A 355 -20.88 5.49 14.27
C LEU A 355 -21.34 6.75 13.51
N LEU A 356 -22.36 6.59 12.67
CA LEU A 356 -23.02 7.64 11.91
C LEU A 356 -24.37 7.08 11.46
N GLN A 357 -25.43 7.91 11.50
CA GLN A 357 -26.79 7.50 11.15
C GLN A 357 -26.85 6.69 9.84
N GLN A 358 -27.63 5.60 9.85
CA GLN A 358 -27.77 4.74 8.68
C GLN A 358 -28.35 5.53 7.49
N GLY A 359 -27.73 5.36 6.32
CA GLY A 359 -28.17 5.97 5.07
C GLY A 359 -27.07 6.71 4.31
N PRO A 360 -27.43 7.37 3.19
CA PRO A 360 -26.52 8.16 2.40
C PRO A 360 -25.95 9.32 3.22
N SER A 361 -24.64 9.54 3.15
CA SER A 361 -23.96 10.69 3.73
C SER A 361 -22.79 11.09 2.86
N ALA A 362 -22.42 12.37 2.87
CA ALA A 362 -21.20 12.88 2.26
C ALA A 362 -19.93 12.27 2.90
N ALA A 363 -20.06 11.67 4.09
CA ALA A 363 -19.00 10.95 4.77
C ALA A 363 -18.81 9.49 4.28
N ARG A 364 -19.65 9.01 3.36
CA ARG A 364 -19.63 7.64 2.82
C ARG A 364 -19.56 7.64 1.30
N PRO A 365 -18.98 6.59 0.69
CA PRO A 365 -19.16 6.32 -0.73
C PRO A 365 -20.65 6.21 -1.09
N ALA A 366 -21.03 6.58 -2.32
CA ALA A 366 -22.43 6.73 -2.74
C ALA A 366 -23.29 5.44 -2.61
N ASN A 367 -22.67 4.27 -2.53
CA ASN A 367 -23.33 2.97 -2.42
C ASN A 367 -23.27 2.37 -1.00
N GLU A 368 -22.66 3.04 -0.03
CA GLU A 368 -22.54 2.55 1.35
C GLU A 368 -23.55 3.23 2.27
N VAL A 369 -24.19 2.44 3.14
CA VAL A 369 -25.26 2.89 4.05
C VAL A 369 -24.91 2.75 5.54
N ASP A 370 -23.80 2.06 5.84
CA ASP A 370 -23.29 1.76 7.16
C ASP A 370 -21.75 1.74 7.12
N ASP A 371 -21.09 1.69 8.29
CA ASP A 371 -19.64 1.71 8.40
C ASP A 371 -19.11 0.35 8.88
N TRP A 372 -17.84 0.02 8.61
CA TRP A 372 -17.19 -1.08 9.34
C TRP A 372 -16.98 -0.70 10.81
N VAL A 373 -17.15 -1.66 11.72
CA VAL A 373 -16.93 -1.43 13.16
C VAL A 373 -15.50 -0.99 13.43
N ALA A 374 -14.53 -1.61 12.75
CA ALA A 374 -13.12 -1.31 12.92
C ALA A 374 -12.32 -1.70 11.68
N TYR A 375 -11.08 -1.22 11.64
CA TYR A 375 -10.08 -1.47 10.63
C TYR A 375 -8.76 -1.83 11.30
N TYR A 376 -7.99 -2.70 10.65
CA TYR A 376 -6.58 -2.91 10.95
C TYR A 376 -5.73 -1.99 10.08
N VAL A 377 -4.77 -1.32 10.70
CA VAL A 377 -3.75 -0.54 9.96
C VAL A 377 -2.73 -1.53 9.41
N ASN A 378 -2.60 -1.60 8.09
CA ASN A 378 -1.64 -2.50 7.46
C ASN A 378 -0.22 -1.92 7.53
N ILE A 379 0.48 -2.21 8.62
CA ILE A 379 1.89 -1.80 8.82
C ILE A 379 2.86 -2.53 7.87
N PHE A 380 2.38 -3.52 7.10
CA PHE A 380 3.18 -4.27 6.13
C PHE A 380 2.86 -3.88 4.67
N ALA A 381 2.14 -2.77 4.46
CA ALA A 381 1.85 -2.27 3.12
C ALA A 381 3.14 -2.05 2.31
N ASP A 382 4.19 -1.54 2.97
CA ASP A 382 5.54 -1.41 2.44
C ASP A 382 6.58 -1.34 3.58
N ARG A 383 7.86 -1.24 3.20
CA ARG A 383 8.99 -1.19 4.14
C ARG A 383 9.01 0.10 4.97
N ASP A 384 8.57 1.22 4.42
CA ASP A 384 8.55 2.50 5.12
C ASP A 384 7.45 2.52 6.19
N MET A 385 6.25 2.01 5.86
CA MET A 385 5.18 1.79 6.84
C MET A 385 5.67 0.92 7.99
N TYR A 386 6.32 -0.22 7.70
CA TYR A 386 6.87 -1.08 8.74
C TYR A 386 7.89 -0.34 9.63
N SER A 387 8.83 0.37 9.00
CA SER A 387 9.92 1.08 9.69
C SER A 387 9.41 2.16 10.65
N ARG A 388 8.29 2.83 10.30
CA ARG A 388 7.62 3.80 11.16
C ARG A 388 7.11 3.15 12.45
N PHE A 389 6.55 1.95 12.41
CA PHE A 389 6.06 1.26 13.61
C PHE A 389 7.18 0.53 14.37
N ALA A 390 8.20 0.05 13.67
CA ALA A 390 9.33 -0.68 14.25
C ALA A 390 10.26 0.19 15.12
N GLY A 391 10.06 1.52 15.13
CA GLY A 391 10.94 2.44 15.87
C GLY A 391 12.31 2.59 15.21
N ILE A 392 12.40 2.32 13.91
CA ILE A 392 13.60 2.59 13.11
C ILE A 392 13.43 3.94 12.41
N GLY A 393 12.20 4.30 12.00
CA GLY A 393 11.88 5.62 11.47
C GLY A 393 12.50 5.95 10.11
N VAL A 394 12.34 7.19 9.66
CA VAL A 394 12.85 7.67 8.37
C VAL A 394 14.34 7.96 8.53
N GLY A 395 15.19 7.41 7.65
CA GLY A 395 16.64 7.60 7.74
C GLY A 395 17.27 7.05 9.02
N HIS A 396 16.62 6.06 9.65
CA HIS A 396 17.00 5.52 10.96
C HIS A 396 16.82 6.50 12.13
N ASP A 397 16.04 7.58 11.95
CA ASP A 397 15.72 8.55 12.99
C ASP A 397 14.26 8.42 13.45
N VAL A 398 14.07 8.28 14.76
CA VAL A 398 12.77 8.00 15.37
C VAL A 398 12.04 9.32 15.63
N GLN A 399 10.98 9.57 14.87
CA GLN A 399 10.20 10.82 14.93
C GLN A 399 9.25 10.91 16.15
N PHE A 400 9.22 9.90 17.02
CA PHE A 400 8.36 9.86 18.20
C PHE A 400 8.98 8.99 19.31
N THR A 401 8.66 9.27 20.57
CA THR A 401 9.11 8.46 21.71
C THR A 401 8.41 7.10 21.71
N SER A 402 9.07 6.09 21.15
CA SER A 402 8.63 4.70 21.26
C SER A 402 9.22 4.04 22.51
N PRO A 403 8.42 3.34 23.35
CA PRO A 403 8.93 2.55 24.47
C PRO A 403 9.90 1.43 24.04
N LEU A 404 10.05 1.16 22.74
CA LEU A 404 11.07 0.23 22.26
C LEU A 404 12.51 0.78 22.38
N SER A 405 12.70 2.10 22.52
CA SER A 405 14.05 2.68 22.66
C SER A 405 14.65 2.54 24.07
N THR A 406 13.88 2.13 25.08
CA THR A 406 14.37 1.84 26.44
C THR A 406 14.46 0.34 26.76
N GLY A 407 14.31 -0.54 25.77
CA GLY A 407 14.45 -1.99 25.91
C GLY A 407 15.74 -2.58 25.35
N GLY A 408 16.73 -1.74 25.03
CA GLY A 408 18.07 -2.20 24.69
C GLY A 408 18.83 -2.60 25.94
N MET A 409 19.18 -3.88 26.03
CA MET A 409 20.35 -4.38 26.74
C MET A 409 20.26 -4.33 28.28
N ASP A 410 19.71 -5.38 28.88
CA ASP A 410 20.22 -5.83 30.17
C ASP A 410 21.72 -6.11 29.98
N GLN A 411 22.53 -5.20 30.52
CA GLN A 411 23.95 -5.42 30.74
C GLN A 411 24.08 -6.58 31.72
N HIS A 412 24.44 -7.75 31.23
CA HIS A 412 25.05 -8.76 32.07
C HIS A 412 26.38 -8.18 32.59
N GLN A 413 26.30 -7.58 33.76
CA GLN A 413 27.46 -7.22 34.57
C GLN A 413 28.16 -8.54 34.93
N GLU A 414 29.30 -8.78 34.28
CA GLU A 414 30.25 -9.82 34.68
C GLU A 414 30.73 -9.52 36.11
N GLY A 415 30.17 -10.23 37.07
CA GLY A 415 30.77 -10.42 38.39
C GLY A 415 31.82 -11.50 38.29
N GLY A 416 33.08 -11.09 38.15
CA GLY A 416 34.23 -11.99 38.12
C GLY A 416 34.31 -12.86 39.38
N ARG A 417 34.56 -14.16 39.19
CA ARG A 417 35.21 -15.00 40.18
C ARG A 417 36.12 -15.99 39.46
N ALA A 418 37.42 -15.75 39.61
CA ALA A 418 38.51 -16.56 39.07
C ALA A 418 38.59 -17.95 39.72
N VAL A 419 38.82 -18.98 38.91
CA VAL A 419 39.64 -20.20 39.14
C VAL A 419 40.03 -20.69 37.73
N ASP A 420 41.28 -20.51 37.26
CA ASP A 420 42.43 -21.44 37.34
C ASP A 420 42.08 -22.86 36.81
N THR A 421 42.74 -23.54 35.87
CA THR A 421 44.13 -23.55 35.37
C THR A 421 44.16 -24.39 34.08
N SER A 422 45.11 -24.04 33.19
CA SER A 422 46.04 -24.94 32.48
C SER A 422 45.62 -25.84 31.31
N ASN A 423 46.49 -25.76 30.28
CA ASN A 423 46.92 -26.77 29.32
C ASN A 423 46.06 -27.01 28.07
N LEU A 424 46.58 -27.12 26.86
CA LEU A 424 47.93 -27.08 26.29
C LEU A 424 47.76 -26.94 24.76
N GLU A 425 48.68 -26.17 24.15
CA GLU A 425 49.36 -26.33 22.85
C GLU A 425 48.62 -26.86 21.58
N ILE A 426 48.78 -26.03 20.54
CA ILE A 426 48.65 -26.25 19.08
C ILE A 426 49.75 -27.26 18.64
N PRO A 427 49.62 -28.01 17.52
CA PRO A 427 50.19 -27.48 16.27
C PRO A 427 49.42 -27.80 14.98
N GLU A 428 49.52 -26.85 14.05
CA GLU A 428 49.39 -26.99 12.61
C GLU A 428 50.24 -28.14 12.05
N ASN A 429 49.80 -28.74 10.95
CA ASN A 429 50.70 -29.35 9.99
C ASN A 429 50.19 -29.13 8.56
N SER A 430 51.14 -28.81 7.69
CA SER A 430 51.01 -28.31 6.32
C SER A 430 51.55 -29.33 5.31
N LEU A 431 51.14 -29.17 4.03
CA LEU A 431 51.75 -29.70 2.78
C LEU A 431 51.51 -31.20 2.50
N ASP A 432 51.26 -31.71 1.28
CA ASP A 432 51.71 -31.33 -0.08
C ASP A 432 50.73 -31.81 -1.18
N ASP A 433 50.91 -31.20 -2.37
CA ASP A 433 50.41 -31.53 -3.71
C ASP A 433 50.62 -33.00 -4.16
N GLU A 434 49.68 -33.55 -4.95
CA GLU A 434 50.02 -34.32 -6.16
C GLU A 434 48.98 -34.10 -7.27
N ASP A 435 49.48 -33.61 -8.40
CA ASP A 435 48.84 -33.46 -9.71
C ASP A 435 48.96 -34.78 -10.49
N LEU A 436 47.84 -35.31 -11.00
CA LEU A 436 47.84 -36.25 -12.12
C LEU A 436 46.66 -35.95 -13.06
N THR A 437 47.02 -35.36 -14.19
CA THR A 437 46.21 -35.30 -15.40
C THR A 437 46.32 -36.62 -16.16
N GLU A 438 45.19 -37.21 -16.57
CA GLU A 438 45.15 -38.03 -17.79
C GLU A 438 43.75 -37.99 -18.43
N GLN A 439 43.76 -37.78 -19.74
CA GLN A 439 42.59 -37.62 -20.61
C GLN A 439 42.13 -38.96 -21.19
N SER A 440 40.81 -39.11 -21.28
CA SER A 440 40.05 -39.42 -22.52
C SER A 440 39.15 -40.67 -22.52
N ASN A 441 37.94 -40.38 -23.02
CA ASN A 441 36.98 -41.20 -23.78
C ASN A 441 35.89 -42.02 -23.06
N HIS A 442 34.68 -41.44 -23.18
CA HIS A 442 33.40 -42.04 -23.58
C HIS A 442 33.04 -43.46 -23.09
N ASN A 443 31.96 -43.53 -22.31
CA ASN A 443 30.70 -44.05 -22.85
C ASN A 443 29.48 -43.55 -22.05
N GLU A 444 28.40 -43.40 -22.80
CA GLU A 444 27.04 -43.04 -22.44
C GLU A 444 26.48 -44.00 -21.38
N ASP A 445 25.68 -43.48 -20.44
CA ASP A 445 24.40 -44.09 -20.07
C ASP A 445 23.53 -43.04 -19.38
N GLU A 446 22.36 -42.85 -19.98
CA GLU A 446 21.25 -42.01 -19.54
C GLU A 446 20.60 -42.60 -18.29
N GLU A 447 20.45 -41.82 -17.22
CA GLU A 447 19.32 -42.00 -16.31
C GLU A 447 18.69 -40.64 -15.98
N ASP A 448 17.57 -40.43 -16.66
CA ASP A 448 16.60 -39.36 -16.52
C ASP A 448 15.98 -39.40 -15.11
N SER A 449 16.21 -38.37 -14.30
CA SER A 449 15.50 -38.17 -13.04
C SER A 449 14.83 -36.80 -13.06
N SER A 450 13.67 -36.77 -13.70
CA SER A 450 12.76 -35.63 -13.73
C SER A 450 12.14 -35.42 -12.33
N GLY A 451 12.76 -34.57 -11.52
CA GLY A 451 12.12 -33.93 -10.38
C GLY A 451 11.28 -32.74 -10.85
N GLU A 452 10.00 -32.96 -11.12
CA GLU A 452 9.04 -31.90 -11.42
C GLU A 452 8.71 -31.13 -10.12
N ASP A 453 9.34 -29.98 -9.92
CA ASP A 453 8.89 -28.97 -8.95
C ASP A 453 7.74 -28.16 -9.59
N ASP A 454 6.54 -28.31 -9.03
CA ASP A 454 5.33 -27.56 -9.38
C ASP A 454 5.49 -26.06 -9.01
N GLU A 455 5.94 -25.24 -9.96
CA GLU A 455 5.80 -23.78 -9.90
C GLU A 455 4.40 -23.36 -10.39
N ASP A 456 3.57 -22.94 -9.44
CA ASP A 456 2.24 -22.37 -9.65
C ASP A 456 2.36 -20.88 -10.02
N ASP A 457 2.57 -20.60 -11.31
CA ASP A 457 2.50 -19.26 -11.90
C ASP A 457 1.03 -18.89 -12.15
N GLY A 458 0.49 -18.00 -11.32
CA GLY A 458 -0.80 -17.36 -11.53
C GLY A 458 -0.72 -16.31 -12.66
N GLU A 459 -1.27 -16.65 -13.83
CA GLU A 459 -1.55 -15.68 -14.90
C GLU A 459 -2.54 -14.61 -14.40
N SER A 460 -2.05 -13.38 -14.23
CA SER A 460 -2.89 -12.18 -14.13
C SER A 460 -3.27 -11.74 -15.55
N ASP A 461 -4.46 -12.11 -15.99
CA ASP A 461 -5.07 -11.67 -17.26
C ASP A 461 -5.50 -10.19 -17.12
N SER A 462 -4.58 -9.27 -17.39
CA SER A 462 -4.90 -7.86 -17.62
C SER A 462 -5.46 -7.72 -19.04
N LYS A 463 -6.79 -7.77 -19.15
CA LYS A 463 -7.50 -7.35 -20.35
C LYS A 463 -7.37 -5.83 -20.49
N GLU A 464 -6.44 -5.41 -21.35
CA GLU A 464 -6.47 -4.07 -21.93
C GLU A 464 -7.70 -3.99 -22.86
N LEU A 465 -8.47 -2.92 -22.67
CA LEU A 465 -9.63 -2.57 -23.47
C LEU A 465 -9.12 -1.96 -24.77
N ASP A 466 -9.43 -2.59 -25.90
CA ASP A 466 -9.33 -1.94 -27.21
C ASP A 466 -10.48 -0.92 -27.32
N ASP A 467 -10.13 0.36 -27.30
CA ASP A 467 -10.98 1.47 -27.72
C ASP A 467 -10.96 1.53 -29.26
N ASP A 468 -11.95 0.93 -29.91
CA ASP A 468 -12.28 1.19 -31.31
C ASP A 468 -13.22 2.41 -31.37
N ASP A 469 -12.64 3.59 -31.63
CA ASP A 469 -13.33 4.78 -32.10
C ASP A 469 -13.71 4.59 -33.57
N ASP A 470 -15.00 4.32 -33.85
CA ASP A 470 -15.59 4.49 -35.17
C ASP A 470 -16.70 5.56 -35.09
N GLU A 471 -16.37 6.77 -35.54
CA GLU A 471 -17.33 7.81 -35.86
C GLU A 471 -18.22 7.34 -37.04
N SER A 472 -19.53 7.27 -36.83
CA SER A 472 -20.47 7.58 -37.92
C SER A 472 -21.74 8.25 -37.40
N ASP A 473 -21.94 9.43 -37.95
CA ASP A 473 -23.07 10.33 -37.81
C ASP A 473 -24.27 9.82 -38.62
N SER A 474 -25.45 9.65 -37.99
CA SER A 474 -26.74 9.95 -38.65
C SER A 474 -27.93 9.79 -37.71
N GLU A 475 -28.78 10.81 -37.76
CA GLU A 475 -30.08 10.98 -37.12
C GLU A 475 -31.12 9.89 -37.42
N SER A 476 -32.12 9.83 -36.54
CA SER A 476 -33.55 9.63 -36.84
C SER A 476 -34.22 8.32 -36.40
N ASP A 477 -35.18 8.52 -35.49
CA ASP A 477 -36.50 7.91 -35.35
C ASP A 477 -36.70 6.40 -35.11
N SER A 478 -37.42 6.19 -33.99
CA SER A 478 -38.65 5.39 -33.90
C SER A 478 -38.56 3.90 -33.53
N GLU A 479 -39.44 3.57 -32.58
CA GLU A 479 -40.05 2.28 -32.28
C GLU A 479 -39.21 1.17 -31.62
N GLY A 480 -39.58 0.87 -30.36
CA GLY A 480 -39.23 -0.37 -29.69
C GLY A 480 -39.83 -1.61 -30.36
N PRO A 481 -39.49 -2.82 -29.88
CA PRO A 481 -40.38 -3.42 -28.89
C PRO A 481 -39.69 -4.24 -27.79
N ARG A 482 -40.45 -4.40 -26.69
CA ARG A 482 -40.35 -5.45 -25.65
C ARG A 482 -40.09 -6.82 -26.26
N PHE A 483 -39.34 -7.69 -25.56
CA PHE A 483 -39.84 -8.99 -25.06
C PHE A 483 -38.99 -9.54 -23.91
N LYS A 484 -39.70 -10.25 -23.02
CA LYS A 484 -39.25 -10.99 -21.85
C LYS A 484 -38.47 -12.25 -22.25
N PHE A 485 -37.43 -12.62 -21.50
CA PHE A 485 -37.46 -13.72 -20.50
C PHE A 485 -36.34 -13.52 -19.48
#